data_AF-A0A357QN72-F1
#
_entry.id   AF-A0A357QN72-F1
#
_cell.length_a   1.000
_cell.length_b   1.000
_cell.length_c   1.000
_cell.angle_alpha   90.00
_cell.angle_beta   90.00
_cell.angle_gamma   90.00
#
_symmetry.space_group_name_H-M   'P 1'
#
loop_
_entity.id
_entity.type
_entity.pdbx_description
1 polymer ?
#
loop_
_entity_poly.entity_id
_entity_poly.type
_entity_poly.pdbx_seq_one_letter_code
_entity_poly.pdbx_strand_id
1 'polypeptide(L)'
;MWYFIIGIIAVTGIILGCTSKSKKIASESNGKDSILPGTNALKDSIIPEYSREDIMRKLLKLSMTPAPEDLSRGAMCYDMAMPPETAAYICPKCSEKTLYERDKFENGYEIIEKVLYDIGACREMVKKIKGINVSLDESQYCRKCSPNVTNPQLCLTTKIPGEEKSTRVCYISYEDLGILMEFLNDEKIHKGERESEEALKDHINRIEEMLGVSLKK
;
A
#
# COMPACT_ATOMS: atom_id res chain seq x y z
N MET A 1 7.40 24.78 -57.72
CA MET A 1 7.42 25.98 -56.84
C MET A 1 6.82 25.68 -55.47
N TRP A 2 7.45 24.81 -54.68
CA TRP A 2 7.08 24.62 -53.25
C TRP A 2 8.30 24.39 -52.34
N TYR A 3 9.48 24.13 -52.92
CA TYR A 3 10.73 23.85 -52.20
C TYR A 3 11.47 25.10 -51.66
N PHE A 4 11.03 26.32 -51.99
CA PHE A 4 11.63 27.54 -51.47
C PHE A 4 11.05 28.00 -50.11
N ILE A 5 9.92 27.44 -49.67
CA ILE A 5 9.26 27.86 -48.42
C ILE A 5 9.78 27.07 -47.20
N ILE A 6 10.29 25.84 -47.39
CA ILE A 6 10.76 24.99 -46.28
C ILE A 6 12.18 25.39 -45.81
N GLY A 7 12.98 26.03 -46.66
CA GLY A 7 14.35 26.44 -46.33
C GLY A 7 14.47 27.60 -45.33
N ILE A 8 13.43 28.42 -45.16
CA ILE A 8 13.50 29.64 -44.33
C ILE A 8 13.13 29.36 -42.85
N ILE A 9 12.34 28.31 -42.57
CA ILE A 9 11.93 27.97 -41.19
C ILE A 9 13.05 27.23 -40.42
N ALA A 10 14.00 26.60 -41.11
CA ALA A 10 15.10 25.87 -40.46
C ALA A 10 16.23 26.77 -39.94
N VAL A 11 16.30 28.05 -40.35
CA VAL A 11 17.42 28.95 -39.98
C VAL A 11 17.08 29.89 -38.81
N THR A 12 15.80 30.08 -38.48
CA THR A 12 15.37 30.98 -37.39
C THR A 12 15.23 30.32 -36.02
N GLY A 13 15.36 28.98 -35.93
CA GLY A 13 15.25 28.23 -34.66
C GLY A 13 16.55 28.09 -33.84
N ILE A 14 17.68 28.66 -34.28
CA ILE A 14 19.02 28.41 -33.69
C ILE A 14 19.55 29.58 -32.82
N ILE A 15 18.84 30.72 -32.71
CA ILE A 15 19.41 31.95 -32.10
C ILE A 15 18.84 32.31 -30.70
N LEU A 16 18.02 31.47 -30.05
CA LEU A 16 17.49 31.74 -28.69
C LEU A 16 17.87 30.68 -27.64
N GLY A 17 19.15 30.30 -27.61
CA GLY A 17 19.76 29.43 -26.60
C GLY A 17 20.81 30.15 -25.73
N CYS A 18 20.54 31.38 -25.29
CA CYS A 18 21.43 32.12 -24.39
C CYS A 18 21.21 31.71 -22.92
N THR A 19 22.22 31.01 -22.38
CA THR A 19 22.87 31.27 -21.09
C THR A 19 22.03 31.26 -19.79
N SER A 20 21.97 30.10 -19.13
CA SER A 20 21.73 30.01 -17.68
C SER A 20 23.04 29.67 -16.96
N LYS A 21 23.77 30.71 -16.52
CA LYS A 21 24.94 30.58 -15.65
C LYS A 21 24.51 30.04 -14.28
N SER A 22 24.86 28.79 -14.00
CA SER A 22 24.71 28.19 -12.67
C SER A 22 25.79 28.73 -11.74
N LYS A 23 25.36 29.44 -10.69
CA LYS A 23 26.21 30.06 -9.68
C LYS A 23 26.66 28.98 -8.69
N LYS A 24 27.93 28.56 -8.76
CA LYS A 24 28.56 27.75 -7.69
C LYS A 24 28.66 28.62 -6.43
N ILE A 25 27.89 28.26 -5.40
CA ILE A 25 28.10 28.75 -4.04
C ILE A 25 29.13 27.82 -3.41
N ALA A 26 30.29 28.38 -3.07
CA ALA A 26 31.30 27.75 -2.26
C ALA A 26 30.76 27.59 -0.83
N SER A 27 30.81 26.37 -0.28
CA SER A 27 30.58 26.15 1.15
C SER A 27 31.87 26.45 1.89
N GLU A 28 31.86 27.55 2.63
CA GLU A 28 32.88 27.89 3.61
C GLU A 28 32.49 27.22 4.93
N SER A 29 33.31 26.26 5.36
CA SER A 29 33.21 25.61 6.66
C SER A 29 33.88 26.50 7.71
N ASN A 30 33.13 27.01 8.68
CA ASN A 30 33.56 27.12 10.08
C ASN A 30 32.49 27.79 10.92
N GLY A 31 32.20 27.21 12.08
CA GLY A 31 31.32 27.82 13.07
C GLY A 31 30.73 26.80 14.01
N LYS A 32 31.54 26.31 14.95
CA LYS A 32 31.07 25.74 16.21
C LYS A 32 30.11 26.74 16.85
N ASP A 33 28.91 26.30 17.19
CA ASP A 33 28.26 26.68 18.43
C ASP A 33 27.33 25.57 18.89
N SER A 34 27.60 25.14 20.11
CA SER A 34 26.86 24.19 20.94
C SER A 34 25.58 24.81 21.51
N ILE A 35 24.48 24.05 21.59
CA ILE A 35 23.52 23.98 22.72
C ILE A 35 22.64 22.72 22.54
N LEU A 36 22.43 21.99 23.66
CA LEU A 36 21.62 20.79 23.86
C LEU A 36 20.08 21.09 23.82
N PRO A 37 19.20 20.19 24.30
CA PRO A 37 18.49 19.16 23.53
C PRO A 37 16.97 19.43 23.51
N GLY A 38 16.25 18.74 22.63
CA GLY A 38 14.79 18.67 22.73
C GLY A 38 14.05 19.67 21.88
N THR A 39 14.00 19.41 20.58
CA THR A 39 12.83 19.77 19.80
C THR A 39 12.05 18.49 19.61
N ASN A 40 10.97 18.34 20.39
CA ASN A 40 9.79 17.61 19.95
C ASN A 40 9.48 18.18 18.57
N ALA A 41 9.87 17.45 17.52
CA ALA A 41 9.50 17.77 16.17
C ALA A 41 7.98 17.78 16.16
N LEU A 42 7.42 18.99 16.10
CA LEU A 42 6.00 19.23 15.91
C LEU A 42 5.62 18.41 14.69
N LYS A 43 4.90 17.33 14.95
CA LYS A 43 4.38 16.42 13.92
C LYS A 43 3.31 17.24 13.20
N ASP A 44 3.74 17.98 12.19
CA ASP A 44 2.90 18.87 11.36
C ASP A 44 1.98 18.06 10.42
N SER A 45 1.57 16.87 10.87
CA SER A 45 0.68 16.00 10.14
C SER A 45 -0.74 16.45 10.46
N ILE A 46 -1.36 17.11 9.47
CA ILE A 46 -2.81 17.36 9.38
C ILE A 46 -3.61 16.04 9.41
N ILE A 47 -2.92 14.90 9.36
CA ILE A 47 -3.48 13.56 9.39
C ILE A 47 -3.71 13.13 10.85
N PRO A 48 -4.96 12.89 11.28
CA PRO A 48 -5.24 12.46 12.65
C PRO A 48 -4.64 11.07 12.89
N GLU A 49 -3.79 10.95 13.91
CA GLU A 49 -3.33 9.67 14.42
C GLU A 49 -4.40 9.09 15.35
N TYR A 50 -4.84 7.86 15.09
CA TYR A 50 -5.86 7.20 15.87
C TYR A 50 -5.22 6.46 17.05
N SER A 51 -5.64 6.81 18.27
CA SER A 51 -5.34 6.02 19.47
C SER A 51 -6.14 4.71 19.47
N ARG A 52 -5.79 3.78 20.36
CA ARG A 52 -6.56 2.56 20.56
C ARG A 52 -8.02 2.86 20.90
N GLU A 53 -8.26 3.86 21.74
CA GLU A 53 -9.58 4.30 22.16
C GLU A 53 -10.39 4.86 20.97
N ASP A 54 -9.74 5.55 20.02
CA ASP A 54 -10.39 6.02 18.79
C ASP A 54 -10.83 4.86 17.90
N ILE A 55 -9.93 3.88 17.69
CA ILE A 55 -10.22 2.66 16.94
C ILE A 55 -11.37 1.89 17.58
N MET A 56 -11.35 1.71 18.90
CA MET A 56 -12.42 1.03 19.64
C MET A 56 -13.76 1.76 19.52
N ARG A 57 -13.77 3.10 19.59
CA ARG A 57 -14.99 3.90 19.37
C ARG A 57 -15.52 3.75 17.95
N LYS A 58 -14.64 3.76 16.95
CA LYS A 58 -15.00 3.53 15.54
C LYS A 58 -15.60 2.14 15.33
N LEU A 59 -14.97 1.09 15.88
CA LEU A 59 -15.47 -0.28 15.85
C LEU A 59 -16.86 -0.40 16.50
N LEU A 60 -17.02 0.18 17.70
CA LEU A 60 -18.30 0.17 18.40
C LEU A 60 -19.38 0.88 17.56
N LYS A 61 -19.07 2.07 17.01
CA LYS A 61 -19.96 2.82 16.13
C LYS A 61 -20.37 2.00 14.90
N LEU A 62 -19.43 1.35 14.22
CA LEU A 62 -19.70 0.49 13.07
C LEU A 62 -20.62 -0.67 13.46
N SER A 63 -20.35 -1.33 14.59
CA SER A 63 -21.15 -2.46 15.08
C SER A 63 -22.60 -2.10 15.39
N MET A 64 -22.87 -0.87 15.85
CA MET A 64 -24.20 -0.39 16.19
C MET A 64 -24.94 0.22 15.00
N THR A 65 -24.23 0.58 13.93
CA THR A 65 -24.83 1.18 12.74
C THR A 65 -25.64 0.11 11.98
N PRO A 66 -26.87 0.40 11.53
CA PRO A 66 -27.62 -0.53 10.69
C PRO A 66 -26.89 -0.73 9.35
N ALA A 67 -26.97 -1.93 8.80
CA ALA A 67 -26.41 -2.23 7.48
C ALA A 67 -27.14 -1.41 6.40
N PRO A 68 -26.43 -0.94 5.36
CA PRO A 68 -27.07 -0.34 4.19
C PRO A 68 -28.05 -1.31 3.53
N GLU A 69 -29.22 -0.82 3.11
CA GLU A 69 -30.27 -1.66 2.51
C GLU A 69 -30.05 -1.92 1.01
N ASP A 70 -29.50 -0.92 0.29
CA ASP A 70 -29.27 -0.98 -1.16
C ASP A 70 -27.79 -1.25 -1.45
N LEU A 71 -27.41 -2.53 -1.48
CA LEU A 71 -26.06 -2.97 -1.86
C LEU A 71 -26.03 -3.48 -3.30
N SER A 72 -25.09 -2.98 -4.10
CA SER A 72 -24.81 -3.51 -5.44
C SER A 72 -24.28 -4.95 -5.39
N ARG A 73 -24.81 -5.83 -6.26
CA ARG A 73 -24.32 -7.22 -6.39
C ARG A 73 -23.12 -7.39 -7.33
N GLY A 74 -22.68 -6.30 -7.96
CA GLY A 74 -21.61 -6.31 -8.95
C GLY A 74 -21.95 -7.00 -10.26
N ALA A 75 -21.11 -6.81 -11.27
CA ALA A 75 -21.28 -7.41 -12.59
C ALA A 75 -20.67 -8.83 -12.65
N MET A 76 -21.43 -9.82 -13.12
CA MET A 76 -20.95 -11.21 -13.27
C MET A 76 -20.42 -11.57 -14.66
N CYS A 77 -20.41 -10.63 -15.61
CA CYS A 77 -20.30 -10.91 -17.04
C CYS A 77 -18.87 -11.12 -17.59
N TYR A 78 -17.91 -11.56 -16.75
CA TYR A 78 -16.53 -11.74 -17.18
C TYR A 78 -16.00 -13.14 -16.83
N ASP A 79 -15.40 -13.79 -17.82
CA ASP A 79 -14.65 -15.02 -17.64
C ASP A 79 -13.27 -14.73 -17.03
N MET A 80 -12.84 -15.58 -16.10
CA MET A 80 -11.52 -15.47 -15.48
C MET A 80 -10.44 -15.88 -16.49
N ALA A 81 -9.46 -15.01 -16.74
CA ALA A 81 -8.28 -15.37 -17.50
C ALA A 81 -7.33 -16.18 -16.62
N MET A 82 -6.81 -17.30 -17.14
CA MET A 82 -5.82 -18.09 -16.42
C MET A 82 -4.50 -17.31 -16.32
N PRO A 83 -3.87 -17.20 -15.13
CA PRO A 83 -2.55 -16.59 -14.99
C PRO A 83 -1.51 -17.39 -15.80
N PRO A 84 -0.32 -16.83 -16.06
CA PRO A 84 0.77 -17.57 -16.69
C PRO A 84 1.26 -18.74 -15.80
N GLU A 85 2.06 -19.64 -16.36
CA GLU A 85 2.63 -20.78 -15.62
C GLU A 85 3.73 -20.39 -14.64
N THR A 86 4.30 -19.20 -14.80
CA THR A 86 5.42 -18.72 -13.98
C THR A 86 5.27 -17.24 -13.63
N ALA A 87 5.84 -16.84 -12.49
CA ALA A 87 5.94 -15.45 -12.06
C ALA A 87 7.29 -15.20 -11.40
N ALA A 88 7.85 -14.00 -11.62
CA ALA A 88 9.09 -13.59 -10.98
C ALA A 88 8.81 -12.54 -9.90
N TYR A 89 9.22 -12.84 -8.68
CA TYR A 89 9.20 -11.90 -7.56
C TYR A 89 10.60 -11.29 -7.36
N ILE A 90 10.67 -9.97 -7.18
CA ILE A 90 11.92 -9.27 -6.82
C ILE A 90 11.79 -8.77 -5.38
N CYS A 91 12.68 -9.23 -4.50
CA CYS A 91 12.63 -8.88 -3.09
C CYS A 91 13.03 -7.41 -2.86
N PRO A 92 12.20 -6.59 -2.20
CA PRO A 92 12.56 -5.20 -1.92
C PRO A 92 13.67 -5.06 -0.86
N LYS A 93 13.92 -6.10 -0.05
CA LYS A 93 14.93 -6.09 1.03
C LYS A 93 16.34 -6.45 0.54
N CYS A 94 16.46 -7.45 -0.33
CA CYS A 94 17.76 -7.98 -0.77
C CYS A 94 17.97 -7.96 -2.30
N SER A 95 16.98 -7.47 -3.05
CA SER A 95 16.98 -7.36 -4.52
C SER A 95 17.10 -8.68 -5.29
N GLU A 96 17.10 -9.83 -4.62
CA GLU A 96 17.10 -11.13 -5.29
C GLU A 96 15.80 -11.42 -6.01
N LYS A 97 15.94 -12.09 -7.14
CA LYS A 97 14.83 -12.61 -7.94
C LYS A 97 14.49 -14.03 -7.48
N THR A 98 13.23 -14.27 -7.16
CA THR A 98 12.67 -15.60 -6.94
C THR A 98 11.73 -15.94 -8.09
N LEU A 99 11.97 -17.07 -8.77
CA LEU A 99 11.06 -17.59 -9.79
C LEU A 99 10.08 -18.59 -9.16
N TYR A 100 8.80 -18.34 -9.37
CA TYR A 100 7.69 -19.22 -9.02
C TYR A 100 7.18 -19.91 -10.28
N GLU A 101 6.96 -21.21 -10.18
CA GLU A 101 6.43 -22.06 -11.25
C GLU A 101 5.25 -22.82 -10.68
N ARG A 102 4.14 -22.86 -11.40
CA ARG A 102 2.86 -23.37 -10.89
C ARG A 102 2.97 -24.79 -10.36
N ASP A 103 3.63 -25.67 -11.10
CA ASP A 103 3.67 -27.10 -10.80
C ASP A 103 4.66 -27.47 -9.68
N LYS A 104 5.46 -26.51 -9.20
CA LYS A 104 6.44 -26.73 -8.13
C LYS A 104 5.88 -26.53 -6.73
N PHE A 105 4.65 -26.03 -6.61
CA PHE A 105 4.02 -25.67 -5.34
C PHE A 105 2.57 -26.15 -5.32
N GLU A 106 2.12 -26.66 -4.16
CA GLU A 106 0.74 -27.13 -3.98
C GLU A 106 -0.29 -26.02 -4.28
N ASN A 107 0.03 -24.78 -3.91
CA ASN A 107 -0.77 -23.60 -4.22
C ASN A 107 -0.09 -22.67 -5.24
N GLY A 108 0.60 -23.24 -6.22
CA GLY A 108 1.35 -22.48 -7.23
C GLY A 108 0.49 -21.48 -8.02
N TYR A 109 -0.79 -21.77 -8.23
CA TYR A 109 -1.75 -20.83 -8.84
C TYR A 109 -1.88 -19.54 -8.01
N GLU A 110 -2.20 -19.67 -6.73
CA GLU A 110 -2.39 -18.54 -5.80
C GLU A 110 -1.11 -17.73 -5.64
N ILE A 111 0.05 -18.41 -5.56
CA ILE A 111 1.33 -17.73 -5.44
C ILE A 111 1.61 -16.87 -6.68
N ILE A 112 1.41 -17.44 -7.88
CA ILE A 112 1.62 -16.72 -9.14
C ILE A 112 0.68 -15.52 -9.23
N GLU A 113 -0.61 -15.72 -8.96
CA GLU A 113 -1.61 -14.67 -8.96
C GLU A 113 -1.23 -13.55 -7.99
N LYS A 114 -0.85 -13.90 -6.75
CA LYS A 114 -0.42 -12.92 -5.75
C LYS A 114 0.82 -12.14 -6.16
N VAL A 115 1.82 -12.82 -6.72
CA VAL A 115 3.06 -12.18 -7.16
C VAL A 115 2.81 -11.21 -8.32
N LEU A 116 1.91 -11.55 -9.24
CA LEU A 116 1.62 -10.73 -10.42
C LEU A 116 0.69 -9.56 -10.14
N TYR A 117 -0.35 -9.78 -9.34
CA TYR A 117 -1.46 -8.83 -9.23
C TYR A 117 -1.57 -8.22 -7.83
N ASP A 118 -1.51 -9.03 -6.77
CA ASP A 118 -1.80 -8.54 -5.40
C ASP A 118 -0.66 -7.75 -4.78
N ILE A 119 0.57 -8.30 -4.75
CA ILE A 119 1.65 -7.73 -3.92
C ILE A 119 1.94 -6.28 -4.34
N GLY A 120 1.98 -6.01 -5.64
CA GLY A 120 2.15 -4.66 -6.17
C GLY A 120 1.02 -3.72 -5.75
N ALA A 121 -0.23 -4.16 -5.91
CA ALA A 121 -1.39 -3.38 -5.52
C ALA A 121 -1.44 -3.11 -4.00
N CYS A 122 -1.09 -4.11 -3.18
CA CYS A 122 -1.01 -4.00 -1.73
C CYS A 122 0.04 -2.97 -1.30
N ARG A 123 1.21 -2.95 -1.93
CA ARG A 123 2.26 -1.94 -1.66
C ARG A 123 1.75 -0.52 -1.86
N GLU A 124 0.99 -0.28 -2.93
CA GLU A 124 0.41 1.05 -3.18
C GLU A 124 -0.74 1.37 -2.22
N MET A 125 -1.56 0.38 -1.86
CA MET A 125 -2.66 0.56 -0.91
C MET A 125 -2.15 0.92 0.49
N VAL A 126 -1.12 0.23 0.99
CA VAL A 126 -0.56 0.51 2.32
C VAL A 126 -0.04 1.94 2.47
N LYS A 127 0.44 2.57 1.39
CA LYS A 127 0.86 3.99 1.42
C LYS A 127 -0.32 4.96 1.62
N LYS A 128 -1.53 4.56 1.19
CA LYS A 128 -2.76 5.35 1.28
C LYS A 128 -3.42 5.26 2.65
N ILE A 129 -3.20 4.16 3.39
CA ILE A 129 -3.70 4.00 4.75
C ILE A 129 -3.07 5.04 5.67
N LYS A 130 -3.93 5.83 6.32
CA LYS A 130 -3.54 6.93 7.21
C LYS A 130 -4.09 6.71 8.62
N GLY A 131 -3.53 7.44 9.58
CA GLY A 131 -3.96 7.45 10.98
C GLY A 131 -3.45 6.30 11.84
N ILE A 132 -2.85 5.27 11.24
CA ILE A 132 -2.11 4.22 11.94
C ILE A 132 -0.82 3.88 11.17
N ASN A 133 0.15 3.28 11.84
CA ASN A 133 1.36 2.81 11.16
C ASN A 133 1.15 1.39 10.64
N VAL A 134 1.22 1.23 9.32
CA VAL A 134 1.05 -0.06 8.65
C VAL A 134 2.25 -0.34 7.74
N SER A 135 2.65 -1.61 7.65
CA SER A 135 3.72 -2.05 6.76
C SER A 135 3.48 -3.48 6.31
N LEU A 136 3.82 -3.78 5.06
CA LEU A 136 3.81 -5.15 4.54
C LEU A 136 5.11 -5.87 4.86
N ASP A 137 4.97 -7.13 5.26
CA ASP A 137 6.05 -8.10 5.37
C ASP A 137 5.88 -9.13 4.26
N GLU A 138 6.70 -8.98 3.22
CA GLU A 138 6.75 -9.86 2.05
C GLU A 138 7.93 -10.84 2.11
N SER A 139 8.62 -10.93 3.24
CA SER A 139 9.89 -11.67 3.34
C SER A 139 9.76 -13.14 2.96
N GLN A 140 8.59 -13.72 3.14
CA GLN A 140 8.29 -15.10 2.78
C GLN A 140 8.33 -15.36 1.27
N TYR A 141 8.07 -14.36 0.43
CA TYR A 141 8.13 -14.50 -1.04
C TYR A 141 9.57 -14.52 -1.60
N CYS A 142 10.58 -14.27 -0.77
CA CYS A 142 11.97 -14.34 -1.19
C CYS A 142 12.63 -15.62 -0.69
N ARG A 143 13.08 -16.49 -1.59
CA ARG A 143 13.79 -17.74 -1.23
C ARG A 143 15.13 -17.50 -0.53
N LYS A 144 15.79 -16.35 -0.74
CA LYS A 144 17.03 -16.02 -0.01
C LYS A 144 16.74 -15.56 1.42
N CYS A 145 15.71 -14.75 1.62
CA CYS A 145 15.32 -14.28 2.95
C CYS A 145 14.65 -15.38 3.78
N SER A 146 13.90 -16.27 3.12
CA SER A 146 13.05 -17.29 3.74
C SER A 146 13.17 -18.63 3.02
N PRO A 147 14.33 -19.33 3.10
CA PRO A 147 14.62 -20.52 2.30
C PRO A 147 13.73 -21.73 2.62
N ASN A 148 13.14 -21.78 3.81
CA ASN A 148 12.36 -22.92 4.29
C ASN A 148 10.84 -22.75 4.10
N VAL A 149 10.40 -21.67 3.44
CA VAL A 149 8.97 -21.40 3.22
C VAL A 149 8.52 -22.00 1.90
N THR A 150 7.57 -22.92 1.95
CA THR A 150 6.96 -23.57 0.78
C THR A 150 5.69 -22.88 0.33
N ASN A 151 4.91 -22.35 1.28
CA ASN A 151 3.70 -21.59 1.01
C ASN A 151 3.87 -20.15 1.53
N PRO A 152 4.39 -19.22 0.70
CA PRO A 152 4.66 -17.85 1.11
C PRO A 152 3.37 -17.05 1.28
N GLN A 153 3.32 -16.26 2.35
CA GLN A 153 2.18 -15.42 2.69
C GLN A 153 2.58 -13.96 2.74
N LEU A 154 1.64 -13.10 2.36
CA LEU A 154 1.72 -11.68 2.61
C LEU A 154 1.22 -11.42 4.04
N CYS A 155 2.03 -10.73 4.83
CA CYS A 155 1.65 -10.35 6.17
C CYS A 155 1.60 -8.83 6.33
N LEU A 156 0.66 -8.35 7.12
CA LEU A 156 0.51 -6.96 7.51
C LEU A 156 1.00 -6.81 8.95
N THR A 157 1.89 -5.85 9.17
CA THR A 157 2.25 -5.40 10.51
C THR A 157 1.59 -4.07 10.76
N THR A 158 0.80 -4.00 11.83
CA THR A 158 0.09 -2.80 12.26
C THR A 158 0.62 -2.35 13.62
N LYS A 159 0.79 -1.03 13.78
CA LYS A 159 1.20 -0.41 15.04
C LYS A 159 0.32 0.81 15.29
N ILE A 160 -0.54 0.69 16.30
CA ILE A 160 -1.39 1.78 16.77
C ILE A 160 -0.50 2.81 17.50
N PRO A 161 -0.58 4.10 17.16
CA PRO A 161 0.08 5.17 17.90
C PRO A 161 -0.18 5.09 19.41
N GLY A 162 0.88 5.22 20.21
CA GLY A 162 0.81 5.11 21.66
C GLY A 162 0.92 3.67 22.20
N GLU A 163 0.84 2.65 21.35
CA GLU A 163 1.10 1.27 21.74
C GLU A 163 2.57 0.85 21.49
N GLU A 164 3.13 0.10 22.42
CA GLU A 164 4.45 -0.50 22.26
C GLU A 164 4.42 -1.70 21.32
N LYS A 165 3.36 -2.51 21.44
CA LYS A 165 3.20 -3.77 20.72
C LYS A 165 2.67 -3.53 19.30
N SER A 166 3.31 -4.14 18.32
CA SER A 166 2.76 -4.27 16.97
C SER A 166 2.00 -5.59 16.84
N THR A 167 0.98 -5.58 16.00
CA THR A 167 0.23 -6.78 15.60
C THR A 167 0.74 -7.22 14.23
N ARG A 168 0.89 -8.53 14.03
CA ARG A 168 1.27 -9.10 12.74
C ARG A 168 0.24 -10.15 12.36
N VAL A 169 -0.42 -9.94 11.22
CA VAL A 169 -1.42 -10.84 10.64
C VAL A 169 -0.96 -11.29 9.27
N CYS A 170 -1.12 -12.56 8.94
CA CYS A 170 -0.75 -13.12 7.65
C CYS A 170 -1.99 -13.46 6.82
N TYR A 171 -1.77 -13.89 5.58
CA TYR A 171 -2.83 -14.11 4.59
C TYR A 171 -3.59 -12.84 4.26
N ILE A 172 -2.87 -11.73 4.11
CA ILE A 172 -3.45 -10.44 3.77
C ILE A 172 -3.66 -10.36 2.25
N SER A 173 -4.84 -9.91 1.85
CA SER A 173 -5.19 -9.61 0.46
C SER A 173 -5.24 -8.10 0.20
N TYR A 174 -5.44 -7.71 -1.06
CA TYR A 174 -5.75 -6.33 -1.40
C TYR A 174 -7.08 -5.87 -0.79
N GLU A 175 -8.07 -6.76 -0.77
CA GLU A 175 -9.40 -6.53 -0.19
C GLU A 175 -9.32 -6.18 1.30
N ASP A 176 -8.53 -6.93 2.07
CA ASP A 176 -8.28 -6.66 3.50
C ASP A 176 -7.80 -5.22 3.74
N LEU A 177 -6.88 -4.73 2.89
CA LEU A 177 -6.37 -3.37 3.00
C LEU A 177 -7.42 -2.32 2.59
N GLY A 178 -8.30 -2.66 1.65
CA GLY A 178 -9.47 -1.86 1.29
C GLY A 178 -10.42 -1.71 2.47
N ILE A 179 -10.85 -2.83 3.07
CA ILE A 179 -11.69 -2.90 4.27
C ILE A 179 -11.09 -2.05 5.40
N LEU A 180 -9.78 -2.21 5.65
CA LEU A 180 -9.09 -1.45 6.69
C LEU A 180 -9.10 0.06 6.40
N MET A 181 -8.87 0.46 5.16
CA MET A 181 -8.87 1.88 4.76
C MET A 181 -10.27 2.50 4.88
N GLU A 182 -11.29 1.83 4.37
CA GLU A 182 -12.70 2.25 4.43
C GLU A 182 -13.15 2.42 5.89
N PHE A 183 -12.79 1.46 6.76
CA PHE A 183 -13.05 1.53 8.19
C PHE A 183 -12.42 2.78 8.83
N LEU A 184 -11.13 3.04 8.55
CA LEU A 184 -10.44 4.20 9.11
C LEU A 184 -11.07 5.52 8.64
N ASN A 185 -11.62 5.53 7.42
CA ASN A 185 -12.32 6.67 6.81
C ASN A 185 -13.80 6.83 7.26
N ASP A 186 -14.28 6.04 8.21
CA ASP A 186 -15.69 6.04 8.66
C ASP A 186 -16.71 5.66 7.57
N GLU A 187 -16.29 4.89 6.57
CA GLU A 187 -17.19 4.34 5.56
C GLU A 187 -18.07 3.22 6.16
N LYS A 188 -19.18 2.91 5.48
CA LYS A 188 -20.15 1.89 5.91
C LYS A 188 -20.27 0.73 4.94
N ILE A 189 -19.74 0.91 3.74
CA ILE A 189 -19.83 -0.02 2.61
C ILE A 189 -18.40 -0.40 2.25
N HIS A 190 -18.17 -1.69 2.10
CA HIS A 190 -16.98 -2.21 1.46
C HIS A 190 -17.23 -2.33 -0.05
N LYS A 191 -16.33 -1.76 -0.86
CA LYS A 191 -16.37 -1.93 -2.31
C LYS A 191 -15.52 -3.12 -2.71
N GLY A 192 -16.19 -4.24 -2.92
CA GLY A 192 -15.59 -5.48 -3.36
C GLY A 192 -15.26 -5.48 -4.86
N GLU A 193 -14.95 -6.66 -5.38
CA GLU A 193 -14.65 -6.81 -6.80
C GLU A 193 -15.86 -6.51 -7.69
N ARG A 194 -15.61 -6.04 -8.92
CA ARG A 194 -16.64 -5.86 -9.96
C ARG A 194 -17.81 -4.98 -9.53
N GLU A 195 -17.53 -3.96 -8.72
CA GLU A 195 -18.54 -3.03 -8.19
C GLU A 195 -19.58 -3.72 -7.29
N SER A 196 -19.22 -4.87 -6.71
CA SER A 196 -19.98 -5.43 -5.59
C SER A 196 -19.81 -4.56 -4.36
N GLU A 197 -20.86 -4.50 -3.55
CA GLU A 197 -20.89 -3.77 -2.30
C GLU A 197 -21.32 -4.71 -1.18
N GLU A 198 -20.61 -4.63 -0.07
CA GLU A 198 -20.92 -5.38 1.15
C GLU A 198 -21.04 -4.42 2.32
N ALA A 199 -21.81 -4.78 3.35
CA ALA A 199 -21.84 -3.98 4.56
C ALA A 199 -20.49 -4.13 5.29
N LEU A 200 -19.79 -3.03 5.53
CA LEU A 200 -18.48 -3.06 6.20
C LEU A 200 -18.56 -3.66 7.62
N LYS A 201 -19.75 -3.59 8.23
CA LYS A 201 -20.06 -4.23 9.52
C LYS A 201 -19.85 -5.75 9.51
N ASP A 202 -20.02 -6.41 8.37
CA ASP A 202 -19.86 -7.86 8.25
C ASP A 202 -18.37 -8.26 8.35
N HIS A 203 -17.46 -7.30 8.17
CA HIS A 203 -16.01 -7.46 8.22
C HIS A 203 -15.38 -7.09 9.57
N ILE A 204 -16.18 -6.83 10.62
CA ILE A 204 -15.67 -6.40 11.94
C ILE A 204 -14.62 -7.35 12.51
N ASN A 205 -14.85 -8.66 12.46
CA ASN A 205 -13.90 -9.64 13.01
C ASN A 205 -12.54 -9.57 12.29
N ARG A 206 -12.55 -9.31 10.98
CA ARG A 206 -11.33 -9.18 10.18
C ARG A 206 -10.59 -7.88 10.48
N ILE A 207 -11.32 -6.78 10.68
CA ILE A 207 -10.76 -5.49 11.13
C ILE A 207 -10.11 -5.64 12.51
N GLU A 208 -10.79 -6.31 13.44
CA GLU A 208 -10.29 -6.61 14.79
C GLU A 208 -8.97 -7.39 14.72
N GLU A 209 -8.91 -8.43 13.90
CA GLU A 209 -7.71 -9.23 13.68
C GLU A 209 -6.55 -8.36 13.15
N MET A 210 -6.76 -7.63 12.06
CA MET A 210 -5.74 -6.77 11.44
C MET A 210 -5.18 -5.70 12.38
N LEU A 211 -6.03 -5.17 13.26
CA LEU A 211 -5.64 -4.14 14.22
C LEU A 211 -5.14 -4.72 15.57
N GLY A 212 -5.38 -6.00 15.84
CA GLY A 212 -5.06 -6.65 17.11
C GLY A 212 -5.87 -6.12 18.29
N VAL A 213 -7.11 -5.70 18.02
CA VAL A 213 -8.07 -5.22 19.01
C VAL A 213 -9.28 -6.14 19.02
N SER A 214 -10.11 -6.06 20.07
CA SER A 214 -11.35 -6.84 20.13
C SER A 214 -12.38 -6.08 20.95
N LEU A 215 -13.59 -5.95 20.42
CA LEU A 215 -14.77 -5.55 21.17
C LEU A 215 -15.04 -6.66 22.18
N LYS A 216 -14.76 -6.39 23.46
CA LYS A 216 -15.19 -7.27 24.55
C LYS A 216 -16.71 -7.44 24.44
N LYS A 217 -17.14 -8.65 24.11
CA LYS A 217 -18.55 -9.04 24.07
C LYS A 217 -19.11 -9.18 25.49
#